data_AF-A0A434EUL3-F1
#
_entry.id   AF-A0A434EUL3-F1
#
_cell.length_a   1.000
_cell.length_b   1.000
_cell.length_c   1.000
_cell.angle_alpha   90.00
_cell.angle_beta   90.00
_cell.angle_gamma   90.00
#
_symmetry.space_group_name_H-M   'P 1'
#
loop_
_entity.id
_entity.type
_entity.pdbx_description
1 polymer ?
#
loop_
_entity_poly.entity_id
_entity_poly.type
_entity_poly.pdbx_seq_one_letter_code
_entity_poly.pdbx_strand_id
1 'polypeptide(L)'
;MNVLLLGSGGREHALAWKMSASPLLTKLYASPGNPGIGRVAELVKLDVADHSAVASFCQEKKIDLVVVGPEGPLVAGIADDLRAWGIRV
;
A
#
# COMPACT_ATOMS: atom_id res chain seq x y z
N MET A 1 13.13 3.73 -0.19
CA MET A 1 12.12 2.69 0.00
C MET A 1 10.85 3.05 -0.75
N ASN A 2 10.33 2.17 -1.59
CA ASN A 2 9.01 2.31 -2.20
C ASN A 2 7.97 1.61 -1.33
N VAL A 3 6.89 2.32 -0.99
CA VAL A 3 5.84 1.82 -0.09
C VAL A 3 4.50 1.84 -0.80
N LEU A 4 3.69 0.80 -0.60
CA LEU A 4 2.30 0.75 -1.02
C LEU A 4 1.39 0.76 0.20
N LEU A 5 0.50 1.75 0.30
CA LEU A 5 -0.53 1.83 1.32
C LEU A 5 -1.88 1.38 0.75
N LEU A 6 -2.48 0.36 1.34
CA LEU A 6 -3.82 -0.09 0.98
C LEU A 6 -4.85 0.55 1.91
N GLY A 7 -5.89 1.14 1.32
CA GLY A 7 -7.01 1.80 1.98
C GLY A 7 -7.19 3.27 1.60
N SER A 8 -8.25 3.88 2.11
CA SER A 8 -8.71 5.22 1.71
C SER A 8 -9.31 6.05 2.86
N GLY A 9 -9.28 5.53 4.09
CA GLY A 9 -9.86 6.19 5.25
C GLY A 9 -8.97 7.26 5.87
N GLY A 10 -9.44 7.81 6.99
CA GLY A 10 -8.68 8.80 7.76
C GLY A 10 -7.41 8.23 8.39
N ARG A 11 -7.44 6.96 8.82
CA ARG A 11 -6.29 6.22 9.34
C ARG A 11 -5.18 6.15 8.28
N GLU A 12 -5.53 5.76 7.06
CA GLU A 12 -4.58 5.67 5.96
C GLU A 12 -4.05 7.04 5.57
N HIS A 13 -4.86 8.09 5.63
CA HIS A 13 -4.36 9.45 5.42
C HIS A 13 -3.32 9.86 6.47
N ALA A 14 -3.56 9.60 7.76
CA ALA A 14 -2.59 9.89 8.81
C ALA A 14 -1.29 9.09 8.64
N LEU A 15 -1.39 7.81 8.26
CA LEU A 15 -0.23 6.96 7.95
C LEU A 15 0.54 7.50 6.75
N ALA A 16 -0.14 7.82 5.64
CA ALA A 16 0.47 8.38 4.44
C ALA A 16 1.22 9.68 4.74
N TRP A 17 0.57 10.60 5.48
CA TRP A 17 1.17 11.86 5.89
C TRP A 17 2.41 11.66 6.76
N LYS A 18 2.41 10.69 7.68
CA LYS A 18 3.58 10.45 8.51
C LYS A 18 4.70 9.76 7.74
N MET A 19 4.38 8.80 6.88
CA MET A 19 5.36 8.11 6.04
C MET A 19 6.03 9.05 5.04
N SER A 20 5.29 10.02 4.48
CA SER A 20 5.84 11.00 3.53
C SER A 20 6.93 11.90 4.14
N ALA A 21 7.01 11.99 5.46
CA ALA A 21 8.06 12.73 6.17
C ALA A 21 9.35 11.91 6.42
N SER A 22 9.37 10.62 6.06
CA SER A 22 10.52 9.74 6.31
C SER A 22 11.66 10.03 5.31
N PRO A 23 12.91 10.22 5.77
CA PRO A 23 14.05 10.38 4.86
C PRO A 23 14.41 9.09 4.10
N LEU A 24 13.86 7.94 4.51
CA LEU A 24 14.07 6.65 3.84
C LEU A 24 13.06 6.41 2.70
N LEU A 25 11.99 7.20 2.62
CA LEU A 25 10.96 7.04 1.60
C LEU A 25 11.46 7.57 0.25
N THR A 26 11.39 6.74 -0.77
CA THR A 26 11.68 7.11 -2.16
C THR A 26 10.38 7.44 -2.89
N LYS A 27 9.35 6.60 -2.72
CA LYS A 27 8.04 6.82 -3.32
C LYS A 27 6.94 6.16 -2.49
N LEU A 28 5.83 6.87 -2.33
CA LEU A 28 4.63 6.35 -1.69
C LEU A 28 3.53 6.19 -2.73
N TYR A 29 2.97 5.00 -2.81
CA TYR A 29 1.78 4.66 -3.57
C TYR A 29 0.63 4.42 -2.60
N ALA A 30 -0.60 4.72 -3.02
CA ALA A 30 -1.79 4.37 -2.25
C ALA A 30 -2.90 3.85 -3.15
N SER A 31 -3.66 2.86 -2.65
CA SER A 31 -4.79 2.30 -3.38
C SER A 31 -5.99 1.96 -2.48
N PRO A 32 -7.21 2.41 -2.82
CA PRO A 32 -7.49 3.44 -3.83
C PRO A 32 -7.06 4.83 -3.36
N GLY A 33 -6.77 5.00 -2.06
CA GLY A 33 -6.48 6.29 -1.45
C GLY A 33 -7.67 7.26 -1.49
N ASN A 34 -7.41 8.53 -1.23
CA ASN A 34 -8.39 9.61 -1.29
C ASN A 34 -7.68 10.93 -1.71
N PRO A 35 -8.41 12.01 -2.02
CA PRO A 35 -7.79 13.27 -2.47
C PRO A 35 -6.78 13.89 -1.49
N GLY A 36 -6.89 13.62 -0.19
CA GLY A 36 -5.92 14.04 0.82
C GLY A 36 -4.62 13.25 0.71
N ILE A 37 -4.72 11.93 0.63
CA ILE A 37 -3.58 11.01 0.40
C ILE A 37 -2.88 11.35 -0.91
N GLY A 38 -3.62 11.69 -1.97
CA GLY A 38 -3.09 12.07 -3.27
C GLY A 38 -2.18 13.31 -3.28
N ARG A 39 -2.10 14.05 -2.17
CA ARG A 39 -1.15 15.16 -2.00
C ARG A 39 0.26 14.69 -1.62
N VAL A 40 0.39 13.49 -1.08
CA VAL A 40 1.65 12.94 -0.54
C VAL A 40 1.98 11.54 -1.08
N ALA A 41 1.10 10.95 -1.87
CA ALA A 41 1.25 9.63 -2.48
C ALA A 41 0.70 9.63 -3.92
N GLU A 42 1.26 8.78 -4.79
CA GLU A 42 0.66 8.48 -6.09
C GLU A 42 -0.52 7.54 -5.90
N LEU A 43 -1.71 8.00 -6.32
CA LEU A 43 -2.92 7.17 -6.28
C LEU A 43 -2.93 6.20 -7.45
N VAL A 44 -3.11 4.92 -7.14
CA VAL A 44 -3.21 3.84 -8.12
C VAL A 44 -4.50 3.06 -7.91
N LYS A 45 -5.02 2.47 -8.99
CA LYS A 45 -6.22 1.63 -8.93
C LYS A 45 -5.79 0.17 -8.87
N LEU A 46 -5.98 -0.46 -7.73
CA LEU A 46 -5.80 -1.89 -7.53
C LEU A 46 -7.09 -2.46 -6.94
N ASP A 47 -7.46 -3.66 -7.37
CA ASP A 47 -8.43 -4.46 -6.66
C ASP A 47 -7.71 -5.22 -5.54
N VAL A 48 -7.98 -4.83 -4.29
CA VAL A 48 -7.36 -5.47 -3.12
C VAL A 48 -7.86 -6.88 -2.87
N ALA A 49 -8.95 -7.31 -3.50
CA ALA A 49 -9.40 -8.70 -3.46
C ALA A 49 -8.61 -9.60 -4.43
N ASP A 50 -7.92 -9.01 -5.42
CA ASP A 50 -7.01 -9.74 -6.31
C ASP A 50 -5.57 -9.61 -5.78
N HIS A 51 -5.22 -10.50 -4.83
CA HIS A 51 -3.89 -10.50 -4.21
C HIS A 51 -2.76 -10.72 -5.23
N SER A 52 -3.02 -11.45 -6.33
CA SER A 52 -2.04 -11.66 -7.40
C SER A 52 -1.76 -10.38 -8.17
N ALA A 53 -2.79 -9.58 -8.44
CA ALA A 53 -2.62 -8.26 -9.05
C ALA A 53 -1.85 -7.31 -8.12
N VAL A 54 -2.13 -7.32 -6.81
CA VAL A 54 -1.38 -6.54 -5.83
C VAL A 54 0.09 -6.98 -5.77
N ALA A 55 0.37 -8.29 -5.75
CA ALA A 55 1.72 -8.82 -5.76
C ALA A 55 2.48 -8.44 -7.05
N SER A 56 1.83 -8.55 -8.21
CA SER A 56 2.39 -8.17 -9.52
C SER A 56 2.74 -6.68 -9.55
N PHE A 57 1.85 -5.82 -9.06
CA PHE A 57 2.12 -4.39 -8.92
C PHE A 57 3.33 -4.13 -8.00
N CYS A 58 3.42 -4.87 -6.89
CA CYS A 58 4.54 -4.74 -5.97
C CYS A 58 5.87 -5.09 -6.65
N GLN A 59 5.91 -6.14 -7.47
CA GLN A 59 7.12 -6.49 -8.24
C GLN A 59 7.45 -5.43 -9.30
N GLU A 60 6.46 -4.99 -10.08
CA GLU A 60 6.65 -4.00 -11.15
C GLU A 60 7.18 -2.68 -10.61
N LYS A 61 6.59 -2.18 -9.52
CA LYS A 61 6.99 -0.90 -8.88
C LYS A 61 8.11 -1.06 -7.85
N LYS A 62 8.64 -2.28 -7.69
CA LYS A 62 9.68 -2.61 -6.71
C LYS A 62 9.31 -2.11 -5.31
N ILE A 63 8.10 -2.44 -4.85
CA ILE A 63 7.59 -2.11 -3.53
C ILE A 63 8.38 -2.92 -2.48
N ASP A 64 8.96 -2.20 -1.53
CA ASP A 64 9.76 -2.79 -0.46
C ASP A 64 8.91 -3.13 0.78
N LEU A 65 7.79 -2.42 0.96
CA LEU A 65 6.87 -2.57 2.09
C LEU A 65 5.44 -2.25 1.66
N VAL A 66 4.51 -3.13 2.01
CA VAL A 66 3.07 -2.89 1.90
C VAL A 66 2.51 -2.61 3.30
N VAL A 67 1.76 -1.52 3.44
CA VAL A 67 1.04 -1.18 4.67
C VAL A 67 -0.44 -1.38 4.40
N VAL A 68 -1.07 -2.32 5.12
CA VAL A 68 -2.49 -2.63 4.96
C VAL A 68 -3.30 -1.89 6.01
N GLY A 69 -4.08 -0.91 5.58
CA GLY A 69 -4.93 -0.12 6.46
C GLY A 69 -6.21 -0.85 6.86
N PRO A 70 -7.11 -1.20 5.91
CA PRO A 70 -8.40 -1.82 6.21
C PRO A 70 -8.29 -3.25 6.70
N GLU A 71 -9.20 -3.60 7.60
CA GLU A 71 -9.34 -4.94 8.16
C GLU A 71 -9.84 -6.00 7.15
N GLY A 72 -10.64 -5.60 6.15
CA GLY A 72 -11.19 -6.53 5.15
C GLY A 72 -10.12 -7.35 4.40
N PRO A 73 -9.14 -6.71 3.74
CA PRO A 73 -8.03 -7.41 3.08
C PRO A 73 -7.19 -8.26 4.02
N LEU A 74 -7.02 -7.83 5.28
CA LEU A 74 -6.30 -8.62 6.29
C LEU A 74 -7.04 -9.93 6.58
N VAL A 75 -8.35 -9.87 6.80
CA VAL A 75 -9.19 -11.06 7.00
C VAL A 75 -9.18 -11.98 5.77
N ALA A 76 -9.08 -11.40 4.57
CA ALA A 76 -8.98 -12.16 3.33
C ALA A 76 -7.62 -12.87 3.14
N GLY A 77 -6.61 -12.59 3.99
CA GLY A 77 -5.30 -13.26 3.94
C GLY A 77 -4.24 -12.54 3.09
N ILE A 78 -4.45 -11.27 2.70
CA ILE A 78 -3.51 -10.56 1.81
C ILE A 78 -2.08 -10.52 2.34
N ALA A 79 -1.91 -10.43 3.66
CA ALA A 79 -0.60 -10.37 4.29
C ALA A 79 0.17 -11.68 4.12
N ASP A 80 -0.51 -12.82 4.25
CA ASP A 80 0.09 -14.14 4.11
C ASP A 80 0.44 -14.42 2.64
N ASP A 81 -0.47 -14.09 1.73
CA ASP A 81 -0.23 -14.23 0.29
C ASP A 81 0.97 -13.38 -0.14
N LEU A 82 1.00 -12.08 0.17
CA LEU A 82 2.13 -11.22 -0.22
C LEU A 82 3.46 -11.69 0.38
N ARG A 83 3.47 -12.21 1.60
CA ARG A 83 4.69 -12.81 2.20
C ARG A 83 5.13 -14.08 1.47
N ALA A 84 4.20 -14.92 1.01
CA ALA A 84 4.54 -16.07 0.16
C ALA A 84 5.18 -15.64 -1.18
N TRP A 85 4.86 -14.44 -1.67
CA TRP A 85 5.51 -13.79 -2.81
C TRP A 85 6.82 -13.06 -2.45
N GLY A 86 7.29 -13.14 -1.22
CA GLY A 86 8.52 -12.49 -0.75
C GLY A 86 8.40 -10.98 -0.53
N ILE A 87 7.18 -10.44 -0.46
CA ILE A 87 6.91 -9.02 -0.24
C ILE A 87 6.71 -8.78 1.26
N ARG A 88 7.30 -7.70 1.79
CA ARG A 88 7.15 -7.35 3.22
C ARG A 88 5.80 -6.66 3.44
N VAL A 89 5.09 -7.10 4.47
CA VAL A 89 3.79 -6.58 4.94
C VAL A 89 3.82 -6.41 6.44
#